data_AF-A0A1M2Z7R9-F1
#
_entry.id   AF-A0A1M2Z7R9-F1
#
_cell.length_a   1.000
_cell.length_b   1.000
_cell.length_c   1.000
_cell.angle_alpha   90.00
_cell.angle_beta   90.00
_cell.angle_gamma   90.00
#
_symmetry.space_group_name_H-M   'P 1'
#
loop_
_entity.id
_entity.type
_entity.pdbx_description
1 polymer ?
#
loop_
_entity_poly.entity_id
_entity_poly.type
_entity_poly.pdbx_seq_one_letter_code
_entity_poly.pdbx_strand_id
1 'polypeptide(L)'
;MKTNADLFSDIEQHLLNDDTPSEYLKNLALEPYFAASPFSLLLLQKTTGQSKKYHPEGSVWNHTMLVVDAAAGVREYSSDKTALMWAALLHDIGKPWTTRYNKGKITSYHHETVGADLSEKLLTECGANPDLIKKVKALVRWHMQILYVLQNTQFQEIEMMKKETDITEAALLGFCDRVGRTGADREAEEENRKRFIEKCKKIG
;
A
#
# COMPACT_ATOMS: atom_id res chain seq x y z
N MET A 1 18.48 -16.39 -15.37
CA MET A 1 17.66 -16.19 -14.16
C MET A 1 17.53 -14.68 -14.00
N LYS A 2 16.32 -14.12 -13.88
CA LYS A 2 16.14 -12.67 -13.75
C LYS A 2 16.81 -12.17 -12.45
N THR A 3 17.50 -11.04 -12.53
CA THR A 3 18.06 -10.38 -11.34
C THR A 3 16.97 -9.61 -10.60
N ASN A 4 17.26 -9.13 -9.38
CA ASN A 4 16.31 -8.27 -8.64
C ASN A 4 16.00 -6.98 -9.40
N ALA A 5 16.99 -6.40 -10.09
CA ALA A 5 16.80 -5.20 -10.91
C ALA A 5 15.92 -5.47 -12.15
N ASP A 6 16.07 -6.64 -12.78
CA ASP A 6 15.21 -7.03 -13.91
C ASP A 6 13.75 -7.18 -13.45
N LEU A 7 13.52 -7.89 -12.33
CA LEU A 7 12.18 -8.08 -11.78
C LEU A 7 11.56 -6.76 -11.31
N PHE A 8 12.34 -5.89 -10.68
CA PHE A 8 11.91 -4.55 -10.31
C PHE A 8 11.43 -3.77 -11.54
N SER A 9 12.23 -3.77 -12.61
CA SER A 9 11.92 -3.05 -13.85
C SER A 9 10.67 -3.61 -14.53
N ASP A 10 10.53 -4.94 -14.58
CA ASP A 10 9.33 -5.59 -15.14
C ASP A 10 8.07 -5.26 -14.34
N ILE A 11 8.15 -5.36 -13.00
CA ILE A 11 7.03 -5.01 -12.11
C ILE A 11 6.65 -3.54 -12.31
N GLU A 12 7.63 -2.64 -12.34
CA GLU A 12 7.37 -1.21 -12.55
C GLU A 12 6.69 -0.92 -13.88
N GLN A 13 7.11 -1.57 -14.97
CA GLN A 13 6.47 -1.45 -16.27
C GLN A 13 4.98 -1.83 -16.20
N HIS A 14 4.65 -2.96 -15.57
CA HIS A 14 3.26 -3.39 -15.42
C HIS A 14 2.47 -2.49 -14.46
N LEU A 15 3.09 -2.03 -13.37
CA LEU A 15 2.46 -1.07 -12.44
C LEU A 15 2.10 0.25 -13.14
N LEU A 16 2.94 0.75 -14.06
CA LEU A 16 2.73 2.06 -14.69
C LEU A 16 1.83 2.03 -15.93
N ASN A 17 1.77 0.90 -16.63
CA ASN A 17 1.15 0.82 -17.94
C ASN A 17 -0.13 -0.01 -17.98
N ASP A 18 -0.27 -1.02 -17.12
CA ASP A 18 -1.45 -1.89 -17.16
C ASP A 18 -2.65 -1.21 -16.48
N ASP A 19 -3.85 -1.51 -16.98
CA ASP A 19 -5.11 -1.14 -16.31
C ASP A 19 -5.41 -2.08 -15.12
N THR A 20 -4.87 -3.30 -15.17
CA THR A 20 -5.03 -4.33 -14.13
C THR A 20 -3.68 -5.00 -13.81
N PRO A 21 -2.72 -4.28 -13.20
CA PRO A 21 -1.40 -4.83 -12.90
C PRO A 21 -1.45 -6.09 -12.01
N SER A 22 -2.55 -6.29 -11.27
CA SER A 22 -2.71 -7.47 -10.44
C SER A 22 -2.70 -8.78 -11.23
N GLU A 23 -3.10 -8.80 -12.50
CA GLU A 23 -3.05 -10.02 -13.33
C GLU A 23 -1.61 -10.47 -13.55
N TYR A 24 -0.73 -9.54 -13.93
CA TYR A 24 0.70 -9.80 -14.04
C TYR A 24 1.30 -10.25 -12.70
N LEU A 25 1.01 -9.54 -11.61
CA LEU A 25 1.54 -9.85 -10.28
C LEU A 25 1.10 -11.23 -9.77
N LYS A 26 -0.15 -11.65 -10.05
CA LYS A 26 -0.65 -12.98 -9.69
C LYS A 26 0.11 -14.08 -10.44
N ASN A 27 0.36 -13.89 -11.73
CA ASN A 27 1.14 -14.83 -12.55
C ASN A 27 2.60 -14.88 -12.10
N LEU A 28 3.21 -13.71 -11.91
CA LEU A 28 4.58 -13.58 -11.40
C LEU A 28 4.76 -14.29 -10.06
N ALA A 29 3.75 -14.24 -9.19
CA ALA A 29 3.78 -14.88 -7.89
C ALA A 29 3.65 -16.42 -7.92
N LEU A 30 3.55 -17.03 -9.10
CA LEU A 30 3.67 -18.48 -9.33
C LEU A 30 5.09 -18.88 -9.76
N GLU A 31 5.91 -17.91 -10.17
CA GLU A 31 7.25 -18.16 -10.69
C GLU A 31 8.24 -18.47 -9.56
N PRO A 32 9.05 -19.54 -9.67
CA PRO A 32 9.98 -19.94 -8.60
C PRO A 32 10.98 -18.86 -8.21
N TYR A 33 11.43 -18.04 -9.17
CA TYR A 33 12.40 -16.97 -8.91
C TYR A 33 11.81 -15.81 -8.10
N PHE A 34 10.48 -15.64 -8.08
CA PHE A 34 9.82 -14.60 -7.27
C PHE A 34 9.83 -14.95 -5.77
N ALA A 35 10.07 -16.23 -5.44
CA ALA A 35 10.28 -16.67 -4.06
C ALA A 35 11.68 -16.35 -3.50
N ALA A 36 12.56 -15.70 -4.28
CA ALA A 36 13.84 -15.21 -3.81
C ALA A 36 13.73 -13.83 -3.12
N SER A 37 14.76 -13.44 -2.35
CA SER A 37 14.85 -12.08 -1.78
C SER A 37 15.03 -11.04 -2.89
N PRO A 38 14.38 -9.86 -2.82
CA PRO A 38 13.53 -9.40 -1.72
C PRO A 38 12.03 -9.73 -1.90
N PHE A 39 11.60 -10.18 -3.08
CA PHE A 39 10.18 -10.33 -3.43
C PHE A 39 9.45 -11.43 -2.65
N SER A 40 10.18 -12.38 -2.07
CA SER A 40 9.62 -13.36 -1.12
C SER A 40 8.81 -12.74 0.01
N LEU A 41 9.10 -11.50 0.41
CA LEU A 41 8.33 -10.75 1.42
C LEU A 41 6.87 -10.52 0.99
N LEU A 42 6.63 -10.32 -0.31
CA LEU A 42 5.29 -10.16 -0.87
C LEU A 42 4.49 -11.47 -0.81
N LEU A 43 5.15 -12.62 -0.98
CA LEU A 43 4.48 -13.93 -0.93
C LEU A 43 3.93 -14.27 0.46
N LEU A 44 4.53 -13.74 1.53
CA LEU A 44 4.01 -13.92 2.90
C LEU A 44 2.60 -13.30 3.08
N GLN A 45 2.23 -12.32 2.25
CA GLN A 45 0.89 -11.74 2.26
C GLN A 45 -0.19 -12.73 1.83
N LYS A 46 0.15 -13.76 1.03
CA LYS A 46 -0.82 -14.76 0.54
C LYS A 46 -1.41 -15.58 1.68
N THR A 47 -0.62 -15.87 2.71
CA THR A 47 -1.03 -16.67 3.87
C THR A 47 -1.39 -15.81 5.09
N THR A 48 -1.21 -14.49 5.01
CA THR A 48 -1.59 -13.56 6.07
C THR A 48 -3.07 -13.22 5.93
N GLY A 49 -3.91 -13.77 6.82
CA GLY A 49 -5.35 -13.53 6.83
C GLY A 49 -5.71 -12.15 7.39
N GLN A 50 -6.88 -11.65 6.99
CA GLN A 50 -7.45 -10.40 7.49
C GLN A 50 -8.85 -10.62 8.10
N SER A 51 -9.35 -9.60 8.80
CA SER A 51 -10.70 -9.63 9.37
C SER A 51 -11.76 -9.69 8.27
N LYS A 52 -12.53 -10.79 8.18
CA LYS A 52 -13.61 -10.96 7.19
C LYS A 52 -14.66 -9.83 7.20
N LYS A 53 -14.83 -9.13 8.33
CA LYS A 53 -15.73 -7.98 8.43
C LYS A 53 -15.25 -6.78 7.62
N TYR A 54 -13.94 -6.53 7.61
CA TYR A 54 -13.34 -5.35 6.98
C TYR A 54 -12.66 -5.66 5.65
N HIS A 55 -12.30 -6.93 5.46
CA HIS A 55 -11.57 -7.50 4.34
C HIS A 55 -12.22 -8.83 3.92
N PRO A 56 -13.45 -8.78 3.36
CA PRO A 56 -14.14 -9.97 2.85
C PRO A 56 -13.33 -10.75 1.79
N GLU A 57 -12.40 -10.08 1.09
CA GLU A 57 -11.45 -10.66 0.13
C GLU A 57 -10.41 -11.61 0.75
N GLY A 58 -10.30 -11.65 2.08
CA GLY A 58 -9.59 -12.69 2.80
C GLY A 58 -8.16 -12.33 3.20
N SER A 59 -7.18 -12.56 2.31
CA SER A 59 -5.76 -12.38 2.63
C SER A 59 -5.27 -10.96 2.34
N VAL A 60 -4.14 -10.60 2.94
CA VAL A 60 -3.45 -9.34 2.64
C VAL A 60 -3.08 -9.27 1.16
N TRP A 61 -2.64 -10.38 0.56
CA TRP A 61 -2.31 -10.41 -0.88
C TRP A 61 -3.52 -10.06 -1.75
N ASN A 62 -4.68 -10.66 -1.48
CA ASN A 62 -5.89 -10.41 -2.26
C ASN A 62 -6.30 -8.93 -2.17
N HIS A 63 -6.20 -8.35 -0.98
CA HIS A 63 -6.43 -6.93 -0.75
C HIS A 63 -5.43 -6.06 -1.54
N THR A 64 -4.13 -6.31 -1.40
CA THR A 64 -3.08 -5.60 -2.14
C THR A 64 -3.31 -5.63 -3.65
N MET A 65 -3.74 -6.76 -4.21
CA MET A 65 -4.08 -6.86 -5.64
C MET A 65 -5.22 -5.92 -6.04
N LEU A 66 -6.29 -5.84 -5.25
CA LEU A 66 -7.40 -4.91 -5.49
C LEU A 66 -6.96 -3.44 -5.35
N VAL A 67 -6.10 -3.15 -4.38
CA VAL A 67 -5.57 -1.79 -4.15
C VAL A 67 -4.66 -1.35 -5.30
N VAL A 68 -3.82 -2.25 -5.83
CA VAL A 68 -2.96 -1.95 -6.99
C VAL A 68 -3.81 -1.65 -8.24
N ASP A 69 -4.86 -2.43 -8.50
CA ASP A 69 -5.76 -2.14 -9.65
C ASP A 69 -6.54 -0.83 -9.44
N ALA A 70 -6.98 -0.55 -8.21
CA ALA A 70 -7.61 0.73 -7.87
C ALA A 70 -6.66 1.92 -8.09
N ALA A 71 -5.40 1.79 -7.66
CA ALA A 71 -4.36 2.78 -7.87
C ALA A 71 -4.07 2.98 -9.36
N ALA A 72 -4.01 1.90 -10.14
CA ALA A 72 -3.84 1.99 -11.59
C ALA A 72 -4.93 2.87 -12.23
N GLY A 73 -6.18 2.74 -11.79
CA GLY A 73 -7.30 3.54 -12.31
C GLY A 73 -7.31 5.02 -11.91
N VAL A 74 -6.45 5.45 -10.97
CA VAL A 74 -6.35 6.85 -10.53
C VAL A 74 -4.93 7.43 -10.58
N ARG A 75 -3.96 6.66 -11.07
CA ARG A 75 -2.53 7.06 -11.07
C ARG A 75 -2.27 8.39 -11.77
N GLU A 76 -3.07 8.73 -12.78
CA GLU A 76 -2.96 10.00 -13.51
C GLU A 76 -3.23 11.24 -12.63
N TYR A 77 -3.89 11.08 -11.48
CA TYR A 77 -4.11 12.16 -10.51
C TYR A 77 -2.94 12.33 -9.54
N SER A 78 -1.98 11.40 -9.52
CA SER A 78 -0.78 11.50 -8.70
C SER A 78 0.25 12.42 -9.34
N SER A 79 0.91 13.20 -8.49
CA SER A 79 2.10 13.97 -8.86
C SER A 79 3.33 13.10 -9.11
N ASP A 80 3.35 11.87 -8.59
CA ASP A 80 4.41 10.87 -8.79
C ASP A 80 3.80 9.45 -8.87
N LYS A 81 3.39 9.09 -10.08
CA LYS A 81 2.71 7.81 -10.37
C LYS A 81 3.53 6.61 -9.92
N THR A 82 4.84 6.65 -10.11
CA THR A 82 5.75 5.56 -9.74
C THR A 82 5.75 5.36 -8.23
N ALA A 83 5.85 6.44 -7.46
CA ALA A 83 5.77 6.36 -6.00
C ALA A 83 4.41 5.85 -5.52
N LEU A 84 3.30 6.34 -6.08
CA LEU A 84 1.95 5.86 -5.72
C LEU A 84 1.80 4.36 -5.99
N MET A 85 2.17 3.88 -7.17
CA MET A 85 1.95 2.48 -7.56
C MET A 85 2.81 1.52 -6.73
N TRP A 86 4.07 1.87 -6.46
CA TRP A 86 4.91 1.08 -5.56
C TRP A 86 4.38 1.11 -4.13
N ALA A 87 3.91 2.26 -3.64
CA ALA A 87 3.29 2.36 -2.33
C ALA A 87 2.00 1.54 -2.24
N ALA A 88 1.18 1.48 -3.28
CA ALA A 88 -0.02 0.64 -3.34
C ALA A 88 0.33 -0.85 -3.18
N LEU A 89 1.36 -1.32 -3.87
CA LEU A 89 1.86 -2.71 -3.76
C LEU A 89 2.44 -3.02 -2.38
N LEU A 90 3.02 -2.02 -1.71
CA LEU A 90 3.79 -2.20 -0.47
C LEU A 90 3.09 -1.73 0.80
N HIS A 91 1.93 -1.07 0.73
CA HIS A 91 1.30 -0.39 1.89
C HIS A 91 1.12 -1.32 3.09
N ASP A 92 0.77 -2.58 2.83
CA ASP A 92 0.49 -3.60 3.84
C ASP A 92 1.61 -4.63 4.02
N ILE A 93 2.80 -4.41 3.43
CA ILE A 93 3.90 -5.37 3.48
C ILE A 93 4.36 -5.69 4.91
N GLY A 94 4.07 -4.84 5.90
CA GLY A 94 4.37 -5.09 7.31
C GLY A 94 3.39 -6.03 8.03
N LYS A 95 2.22 -6.32 7.45
CA LYS A 95 1.19 -7.16 8.11
C LYS A 95 1.66 -8.57 8.46
N PRO A 96 2.44 -9.30 7.64
CA PRO A 96 2.87 -10.66 8.00
C PRO A 96 3.65 -10.75 9.32
N TRP A 97 4.39 -9.69 9.71
CA TRP A 97 5.17 -9.65 10.96
C TRP A 97 4.37 -9.21 12.18
N THR A 98 3.34 -8.41 11.95
CA THR A 98 2.58 -7.71 13.01
C THR A 98 1.21 -8.34 13.26
N THR A 99 0.74 -9.21 12.37
CA THR A 99 -0.56 -9.87 12.50
C THR A 99 -0.57 -10.81 13.70
N ARG A 100 -1.65 -10.75 14.48
CA ARG A 100 -1.93 -11.62 15.63
C ARG A 100 -3.34 -12.17 15.53
N TYR A 101 -3.49 -13.43 15.90
CA TYR A 101 -4.77 -14.15 15.94
C TYR A 101 -5.15 -14.39 17.39
N ASN A 102 -6.24 -13.76 17.86
CA ASN A 102 -6.68 -13.91 19.24
C ASN A 102 -8.21 -14.05 19.30
N LYS A 103 -8.68 -15.21 19.77
CA LYS A 103 -10.12 -15.50 20.01
C LYS A 103 -11.05 -15.05 18.87
N GLY A 104 -10.67 -15.37 17.62
CA GLY A 104 -11.45 -15.02 16.42
C GLY A 104 -11.27 -13.58 15.91
N LYS A 105 -10.48 -12.75 16.59
CA LYS A 105 -10.08 -11.41 16.13
C LYS A 105 -8.69 -11.46 15.50
N ILE A 106 -8.56 -10.81 14.35
CA ILE A 106 -7.28 -10.63 13.65
C ILE A 106 -6.91 -9.14 13.74
N THR A 107 -5.69 -8.85 14.15
CA THR A 107 -5.17 -7.48 14.30
C THR A 107 -3.74 -7.39 13.82
N SER A 108 -3.36 -6.27 13.20
CA SER A 108 -2.00 -6.00 12.70
C SER A 108 -1.54 -4.62 13.16
N TYR A 109 -1.29 -4.48 14.47
CA TYR A 109 -0.88 -3.19 15.04
C TYR A 109 0.55 -2.81 14.61
N HIS A 110 0.77 -1.53 14.30
CA HIS A 110 2.07 -0.98 13.88
C HIS A 110 2.63 -1.55 12.56
N HIS A 111 1.77 -2.14 11.73
CA HIS A 111 2.17 -2.69 10.44
C HIS A 111 2.68 -1.61 9.48
N GLU A 112 2.21 -0.37 9.63
CA GLU A 112 2.64 0.78 8.85
C GLU A 112 4.10 1.19 9.15
N THR A 113 4.56 1.06 10.40
CA THR A 113 5.99 1.29 10.75
C THR A 113 6.86 0.21 10.14
N VAL A 114 6.52 -1.07 10.39
CA VAL A 114 7.29 -2.22 9.89
C VAL A 114 7.28 -2.26 8.36
N GLY A 115 6.14 -1.92 7.76
CA GLY A 115 5.97 -1.85 6.31
C GLY A 115 6.88 -0.80 5.68
N ALA A 116 7.03 0.37 6.32
CA ALA A 116 7.94 1.41 5.83
C ALA A 116 9.38 0.90 5.75
N ASP A 117 9.89 0.27 6.81
CA ASP A 117 11.25 -0.27 6.85
C ASP A 117 11.45 -1.42 5.83
N LEU A 118 10.46 -2.30 5.69
CA LEU A 118 10.50 -3.39 4.70
C LEU A 118 10.44 -2.87 3.26
N SER A 119 9.66 -1.82 3.01
CA SER A 119 9.57 -1.19 1.68
C SER A 119 10.89 -0.57 1.27
N GLU A 120 11.56 0.13 2.19
CA GLU A 120 12.90 0.69 1.97
C GLU A 120 13.92 -0.40 1.68
N LYS A 121 13.92 -1.47 2.50
CA LYS A 121 14.83 -2.60 2.31
C LYS A 121 14.63 -3.27 0.95
N LEU A 122 13.38 -3.58 0.58
CA LEU A 122 13.06 -4.24 -0.68
C LEU A 122 13.52 -3.40 -1.87
N LEU A 123 13.18 -2.11 -1.89
CA LEU A 123 13.53 -1.23 -3.00
C LEU A 123 15.05 -0.97 -3.07
N THR A 124 15.73 -0.92 -1.92
CA THR A 124 17.21 -0.82 -1.88
C THR A 124 17.87 -2.07 -2.47
N GLU A 125 17.40 -3.27 -2.13
CA GLU A 125 17.90 -4.53 -2.69
C GLU A 125 17.65 -4.66 -4.21
N CYS A 126 16.65 -3.94 -4.73
CA CYS A 126 16.37 -3.83 -6.16
C CYS A 126 17.20 -2.75 -6.88
N GLY A 127 17.96 -1.93 -6.15
CA GLY A 127 18.72 -0.81 -6.73
C GLY A 127 17.86 0.37 -7.16
N ALA A 128 16.68 0.55 -6.56
CA ALA A 128 15.78 1.66 -6.88
C ALA A 128 16.40 3.02 -6.53
N ASN A 129 15.94 4.08 -7.21
CA ASN A 129 16.37 5.44 -6.94
C ASN A 129 16.07 5.85 -5.47
N PRO A 130 17.03 6.43 -4.72
CA PRO A 130 16.81 6.89 -3.34
C PRO A 130 15.61 7.83 -3.14
N ASP A 131 15.28 8.68 -4.12
CA ASP A 131 14.12 9.57 -4.05
C ASP A 131 12.80 8.77 -4.10
N LEU A 132 12.71 7.77 -4.99
CA LEU A 132 11.59 6.85 -5.05
C LEU A 132 11.45 6.09 -3.72
N ILE A 133 12.55 5.55 -3.21
CA ILE A 133 12.59 4.84 -1.92
C ILE A 133 12.02 5.71 -0.80
N LYS A 134 12.48 6.96 -0.69
CA LYS A 134 12.03 7.92 0.33
C LYS A 134 10.53 8.18 0.22
N LYS A 135 10.02 8.43 -0.99
CA LYS A 135 8.60 8.72 -1.23
C LYS A 135 7.71 7.51 -0.91
N VAL A 136 8.08 6.33 -1.40
CA VAL A 136 7.34 5.09 -1.12
C VAL A 136 7.34 4.77 0.37
N LYS A 137 8.49 4.85 1.03
CA LYS A 137 8.61 4.65 2.48
C LYS A 137 7.66 5.57 3.26
N ALA A 138 7.62 6.85 2.92
CA ALA A 138 6.74 7.82 3.57
C ALA A 138 5.25 7.50 3.32
N LEU A 139 4.88 7.17 2.08
CA LEU A 139 3.49 6.80 1.77
C LEU A 139 3.05 5.52 2.51
N VAL A 140 3.90 4.49 2.56
CA VAL A 140 3.64 3.26 3.32
C VAL A 140 3.55 3.57 4.82
N ARG A 141 4.43 4.42 5.36
CA ARG A 141 4.40 4.82 6.77
C ARG A 141 3.07 5.47 7.17
N TRP A 142 2.51 6.31 6.29
CA TRP A 142 1.37 7.16 6.60
C TRP A 142 0.03 6.70 6.01
N HIS A 143 -0.03 5.56 5.31
CA HIS A 143 -1.24 5.12 4.60
C HIS A 143 -2.49 4.99 5.51
N MET A 144 -2.31 4.67 6.80
CA MET A 144 -3.41 4.56 7.78
C MET A 144 -3.95 5.92 8.27
N GLN A 145 -3.26 7.03 8.02
CA GLN A 145 -3.64 8.33 8.58
C GLN A 145 -5.00 8.82 8.06
N ILE A 146 -5.39 8.48 6.84
CA ILE A 146 -6.74 8.79 6.34
C ILE A 146 -7.83 8.24 7.28
N LEU A 147 -7.66 7.00 7.76
CA LEU A 147 -8.59 6.35 8.67
C LEU A 147 -8.57 7.05 10.04
N TYR A 148 -7.38 7.26 10.59
CA TYR A 148 -7.21 7.85 11.92
C TYR A 148 -7.77 9.27 11.98
N VAL A 149 -7.57 10.06 10.93
CA VAL A 149 -8.03 11.45 10.81
C VAL A 149 -9.54 11.54 10.63
N LEU A 150 -10.12 10.68 9.79
CA LEU A 150 -11.57 10.69 9.59
C LEU A 150 -12.32 10.23 10.84
N GLN A 151 -11.78 9.24 11.56
CA GLN A 151 -12.36 8.70 12.79
C GLN A 151 -12.04 9.51 14.06
N ASN A 152 -11.26 10.60 13.95
CA ASN A 152 -10.82 11.42 15.07
C ASN A 152 -10.11 10.61 16.19
N THR A 153 -9.27 9.64 15.82
CA THR A 153 -8.57 8.79 16.81
C THR A 153 -7.37 9.49 17.45
N GLN A 154 -6.88 8.98 18.57
CA GLN A 154 -5.65 9.48 19.21
C GLN A 154 -4.36 9.18 18.42
N PHE A 155 -4.42 8.35 17.38
CA PHE A 155 -3.26 7.93 16.56
C PHE A 155 -3.01 8.83 15.34
N GLN A 156 -3.73 9.96 15.27
CA GLN A 156 -3.53 10.96 14.23
C GLN A 156 -2.19 11.68 14.43
N GLU A 157 -1.39 11.74 13.38
CA GLU A 157 -0.08 12.41 13.38
C GLU A 157 0.03 13.36 12.18
N ILE A 158 -0.96 14.24 12.02
CA ILE A 158 -1.14 15.08 10.83
C ILE A 158 0.10 15.97 10.55
N GLU A 159 0.63 16.66 11.56
CA GLU A 159 1.80 17.52 11.39
C GLU A 159 3.04 16.73 10.98
N MET A 160 3.22 15.51 11.49
CA MET A 160 4.38 14.69 11.15
C MET A 160 4.26 14.12 9.74
N MET A 161 3.08 13.60 9.39
CA MET A 161 2.77 13.17 8.03
C MET A 161 3.03 14.29 7.02
N LYS A 162 2.58 15.52 7.28
CA LYS A 162 2.81 16.69 6.40
C LYS A 162 4.29 17.02 6.17
N LYS A 163 5.17 16.68 7.13
CA LYS A 163 6.62 16.91 6.99
C LYS A 163 7.30 15.87 6.11
N GLU A 164 6.70 14.69 5.98
CA GLU A 164 7.30 13.54 5.30
C GLU A 164 6.67 13.21 3.95
N THR A 165 5.40 13.56 3.74
CA THR A 165 4.68 13.28 2.49
C THR A 165 3.62 14.34 2.16
N ASP A 166 3.27 14.43 0.88
CA ASP A 166 2.18 15.30 0.43
C ASP A 166 0.83 14.70 0.87
N ILE A 167 -0.01 15.52 1.49
CA ILE A 167 -1.31 15.08 2.02
C ILE A 167 -2.25 14.59 0.91
N THR A 168 -2.09 15.06 -0.32
CA THR A 168 -2.90 14.64 -1.47
C THR A 168 -2.47 13.26 -1.98
N GLU A 169 -1.18 12.94 -1.95
CA GLU A 169 -0.68 11.59 -2.25
C GLU A 169 -1.08 10.60 -1.16
N ALA A 170 -0.96 10.98 0.12
CA ALA A 170 -1.44 10.16 1.23
C ALA A 170 -2.96 9.93 1.15
N ALA A 171 -3.72 10.96 0.76
CA ALA A 171 -5.17 10.85 0.53
C ALA A 171 -5.48 9.91 -0.64
N LEU A 172 -4.72 9.98 -1.72
CA LEU A 172 -4.94 9.18 -2.92
C LEU A 172 -4.63 7.69 -2.66
N LEU A 173 -3.50 7.39 -2.00
CA LEU A 173 -3.20 6.01 -1.58
C LEU A 173 -4.26 5.49 -0.59
N GLY A 174 -4.64 6.31 0.38
CA GLY A 174 -5.70 5.98 1.34
C GLY A 174 -7.05 5.72 0.67
N PHE A 175 -7.40 6.49 -0.35
CA PHE A 175 -8.58 6.23 -1.18
C PHE A 175 -8.47 4.87 -1.89
N CYS A 176 -7.33 4.56 -2.50
CA CYS A 176 -7.10 3.27 -3.18
C CYS A 176 -7.23 2.09 -2.21
N ASP A 177 -6.68 2.19 -0.99
CA ASP A 177 -6.84 1.17 0.07
C ASP A 177 -8.31 0.95 0.46
N ARG A 178 -9.12 2.01 0.45
CA ARG A 178 -10.54 1.93 0.82
C ARG A 178 -11.40 1.36 -0.30
N VAL A 179 -11.20 1.81 -1.54
CA VAL A 179 -11.98 1.33 -2.69
C VAL A 179 -11.51 -0.02 -3.21
N GLY A 180 -10.26 -0.40 -2.94
CA GLY A 180 -9.70 -1.72 -3.21
C GLY A 180 -10.22 -2.82 -2.27
N ARG A 181 -11.51 -2.80 -1.92
CA ARG A 181 -12.17 -3.78 -1.05
C ARG A 181 -13.46 -4.26 -1.70
N THR A 182 -13.83 -5.53 -1.45
CA THR A 182 -15.08 -6.04 -2.02
C THR A 182 -16.28 -5.33 -1.38
N GLY A 183 -17.12 -4.71 -2.22
CA GLY A 183 -18.31 -3.97 -1.78
C GLY A 183 -18.04 -2.55 -1.28
N ALA A 184 -16.89 -1.96 -1.62
CA ALA A 184 -16.62 -0.56 -1.30
C ALA A 184 -17.56 0.40 -2.06
N ASP A 185 -17.99 1.46 -1.38
CA ASP A 185 -18.76 2.56 -1.96
C ASP A 185 -17.79 3.64 -2.44
N ARG A 186 -17.53 3.68 -3.75
CA ARG A 186 -16.56 4.60 -4.34
C ARG A 186 -16.93 6.08 -4.14
N GLU A 187 -18.21 6.42 -4.20
CA GLU A 187 -18.66 7.81 -4.03
C GLU A 187 -18.44 8.28 -2.58
N ALA A 188 -18.79 7.42 -1.62
CA ALA A 188 -18.54 7.69 -0.21
C ALA A 188 -17.04 7.82 0.11
N GLU A 189 -16.19 6.98 -0.48
CA GLU A 189 -14.74 7.05 -0.25
C GLU A 189 -14.10 8.27 -0.93
N GLU A 190 -14.64 8.74 -2.05
CA GLU A 190 -14.19 10.00 -2.68
C GLU A 190 -14.54 11.21 -1.80
N GLU A 191 -15.70 11.21 -1.15
CA GLU A 191 -16.05 12.24 -0.16
C GLU A 191 -15.15 12.17 1.08
N ASN A 192 -14.85 10.95 1.57
CA ASN A 192 -13.88 10.74 2.64
C ASN A 192 -12.49 11.30 2.29
N ARG A 193 -12.03 11.08 1.04
CA ARG A 193 -10.76 11.62 0.54
C ARG A 193 -10.72 13.15 0.62
N LYS A 194 -11.79 13.83 0.18
CA LYS A 194 -11.91 15.30 0.26
C LYS A 194 -11.90 15.79 1.71
N ARG A 195 -12.72 15.17 2.57
CA ARG A 195 -12.81 15.51 4.00
C ARG A 195 -11.49 15.32 4.72
N PHE A 196 -10.71 14.29 4.38
CA PHE A 196 -9.37 14.09 4.92
C PHE A 196 -8.44 15.25 4.57
N ILE A 197 -8.37 15.63 3.29
CA ILE A 197 -7.54 16.76 2.83
C ILE A 197 -7.95 18.05 3.54
N GLU A 198 -9.26 18.33 3.65
CA GLU A 198 -9.76 19.50 4.37
C GLU A 198 -9.36 19.53 5.85
N LYS A 199 -9.47 18.39 6.55
CA LYS A 199 -9.03 18.28 7.94
C LYS A 199 -7.54 18.53 8.07
N CYS A 200 -6.72 17.93 7.20
CA CYS A 200 -5.27 18.12 7.22
C CYS A 200 -4.86 19.57 6.93
N LYS A 201 -5.58 20.28 6.05
CA LYS A 201 -5.32 21.71 5.77
C LYS A 201 -5.64 22.64 6.93
N LYS A 202 -6.57 22.27 7.83
CA LYS A 202 -6.96 23.07 9.00
C LYS A 202 -5.94 23.00 10.14
N ILE A 203 -5.08 21.98 10.15
CA ILE A 203 -4.09 21.76 11.20
C ILE A 203 -2.74 22.21 10.63
N GLY A 204 -2.17 23.25 11.24
CA GLY A 204 -0.90 23.87 10.89
C GLY A 204 0.25 23.01 11.37
#